data_AF-A0A2V3ZV09-F1
#
_entry.id   AF-A0A2V3ZV09-F1
#
_cell.length_a   1.000
_cell.length_b   1.000
_cell.length_c   1.000
_cell.angle_alpha   90.00
_cell.angle_beta   90.00
_cell.angle_gamma   90.00
#
_symmetry.space_group_name_H-M   'P 1'
#
loop_
_entity.id
_entity.type
_entity.pdbx_description
1 polymer ?
#
loop_
_entity_poly.entity_id
_entity_poly.type
_entity_poly.pdbx_seq_one_letter_code
_entity_poly.pdbx_strand_id
1 'polypeptide(L)'
;MMRKTERELRQEISDLKQKNQQLQEQIDSLQRINESEIKDDHFTFSDLINTKMVQELMDQFYTLTGYPIGIIDVEHNILVATGWQPICTDFYRINQESCQLCHESDLFIQNHLQEGRFVEYKCKTDYGILHSPLLLMANTWPPYF
;
A
#
# COMPACT_ATOMS: atom_id res chain seq x y z
N MET A 1 -35.36 14.64 -51.64
CA MET A 1 -35.12 14.33 -50.21
C MET A 1 -36.48 14.14 -49.56
N MET A 2 -36.90 12.91 -49.27
CA MET A 2 -38.20 12.67 -48.62
C MET A 2 -38.18 13.27 -47.22
N ARG A 3 -39.07 14.22 -46.94
CA ARG A 3 -39.26 14.75 -45.58
C ARG A 3 -40.10 13.72 -44.84
N LYS A 4 -39.59 13.23 -43.71
CA LYS A 4 -40.38 12.39 -42.80
C LYS A 4 -41.63 13.16 -42.39
N THR A 5 -42.77 12.49 -42.39
CA THR A 5 -44.01 13.04 -41.87
C THR A 5 -43.93 13.18 -40.34
N GLU A 6 -44.71 14.08 -39.77
CA GLU A 6 -44.73 14.30 -38.31
C GLU A 6 -45.02 13.01 -37.52
N ARG A 7 -45.83 12.13 -38.11
CA ARG A 7 -46.16 10.81 -37.56
C ARG A 7 -44.95 9.87 -37.52
N GLU A 8 -44.15 9.84 -38.58
CA GLU A 8 -42.92 9.04 -38.66
C GLU A 8 -41.87 9.54 -37.65
N LEU A 9 -41.73 10.85 -37.50
CA LEU A 9 -40.84 11.45 -36.50
C LEU A 9 -41.26 11.12 -35.07
N ARG A 10 -42.57 11.17 -34.76
CA ARG A 10 -43.09 10.79 -33.45
C ARG A 10 -42.85 9.32 -33.12
N GLN A 11 -42.99 8.44 -34.11
CA GLN A 11 -42.70 7.02 -33.94
C GLN A 11 -41.21 6.78 -33.66
N GLU A 12 -40.33 7.38 -34.44
CA GLU A 12 -38.87 7.25 -34.27
C GLU A 12 -38.39 7.77 -32.91
N ILE A 13 -38.97 8.88 -32.43
CA ILE A 13 -38.69 9.40 -31.08
C ILE A 13 -39.16 8.41 -30.00
N SER A 14 -40.31 7.77 -30.19
CA SER A 14 -40.82 6.74 -29.26
C SER A 14 -39.88 5.54 -29.19
N ASP A 15 -39.46 5.04 -30.36
CA ASP A 15 -38.58 3.88 -30.46
C ASP A 15 -37.19 4.18 -29.87
N LEU A 16 -36.66 5.38 -30.11
CA LEU A 16 -35.39 5.83 -29.51
C LEU A 16 -35.48 5.96 -27.99
N LYS A 17 -36.60 6.46 -27.45
CA LYS A 17 -36.82 6.52 -26.00
C LYS A 17 -36.84 5.13 -25.38
N GLN A 18 -37.52 4.18 -26.02
CA GLN A 18 -37.58 2.81 -25.55
C GLN A 18 -36.19 2.14 -25.58
N LYS A 19 -35.41 2.34 -26.66
CA LYS A 19 -34.03 1.85 -26.74
C LYS A 19 -33.13 2.47 -25.68
N ASN A 20 -33.25 3.77 -25.41
CA ASN A 20 -32.47 4.43 -24.36
C ASN A 20 -32.83 3.89 -22.97
N GLN A 21 -34.11 3.64 -22.70
CA GLN A 21 -34.54 3.02 -21.45
C GLN A 21 -33.94 1.62 -21.29
N GLN A 22 -33.97 0.81 -22.34
CA GLN A 22 -33.41 -0.53 -22.32
C GLN A 22 -31.88 -0.54 -22.17
N LEU A 23 -31.18 0.39 -22.82
CA LEU A 23 -29.73 0.58 -22.64
C LEU A 23 -29.40 1.00 -21.21
N GLN A 24 -30.23 1.84 -20.59
CA GLN A 24 -30.04 2.25 -19.20
C GLN A 24 -30.17 1.05 -18.25
N GLU A 25 -31.20 0.22 -18.44
CA GLU A 25 -31.37 -1.01 -17.65
C GLU A 25 -30.18 -1.98 -17.81
N GLN A 26 -29.60 -2.07 -19.01
CA GLN A 26 -28.38 -2.86 -19.26
C GLN A 26 -27.16 -2.29 -18.53
N ILE A 27 -26.95 -0.97 -18.57
CA ILE A 27 -25.86 -0.29 -17.86
C ILE A 27 -25.98 -0.55 -16.35
N ASP A 28 -27.18 -0.36 -15.79
CA ASP A 28 -27.43 -0.57 -14.36
C ASP A 28 -27.15 -2.02 -13.95
N SER A 29 -27.44 -3.00 -14.83
CA SER A 29 -27.14 -4.42 -14.57
C SER A 29 -25.63 -4.72 -14.59
N LEU A 30 -24.88 -4.11 -15.53
CA LEU A 30 -23.43 -4.28 -15.63
C LEU A 30 -22.70 -3.63 -14.45
N GLN A 31 -23.19 -2.48 -13.96
CA GLN A 31 -22.62 -1.83 -12.78
C GLN A 31 -22.72 -2.71 -11.53
N ARG A 32 -23.85 -3.40 -11.31
CA ARG A 32 -24.02 -4.32 -10.17
C ARG A 32 -23.08 -5.53 -10.25
N ILE A 33 -22.84 -6.05 -11.45
CA ILE A 33 -21.88 -7.15 -11.67
C ILE A 33 -20.47 -6.64 -11.34
N ASN A 34 -20.10 -5.47 -11.85
CA ASN A 34 -18.79 -4.86 -11.60
C ASN A 34 -18.57 -4.53 -10.12
N GLU A 35 -19.59 -4.11 -9.39
CA GLU A 35 -19.53 -3.91 -7.92
C GLU A 35 -19.36 -5.22 -7.14
N SER A 36 -19.86 -6.35 -7.67
CA SER A 36 -19.71 -7.66 -7.05
C SER A 36 -18.39 -8.37 -7.41
N GLU A 37 -17.77 -8.01 -8.54
CA GLU A 37 -16.52 -8.59 -9.05
C GLU A 37 -15.29 -7.73 -8.75
N ILE A 38 -15.42 -6.41 -8.58
CA ILE A 38 -14.42 -5.59 -7.92
C ILE A 38 -14.61 -5.79 -6.41
N LYS A 39 -14.18 -6.95 -5.91
CA LYS A 39 -13.59 -6.94 -4.58
C LYS A 39 -12.46 -5.94 -4.66
N ASP A 40 -12.56 -4.89 -3.87
CA ASP A 40 -11.41 -4.11 -3.44
C ASP A 40 -10.52 -5.09 -2.65
N ASP A 41 -9.85 -6.01 -3.37
CA ASP A 41 -8.92 -6.97 -2.81
C ASP A 41 -7.72 -6.12 -2.42
N HIS A 42 -7.82 -5.58 -1.21
CA HIS A 42 -6.78 -4.83 -0.56
C HIS A 42 -5.65 -5.83 -0.25
N PHE A 43 -4.84 -6.13 -1.27
CA PHE A 43 -3.71 -7.04 -1.13
C PHE A 43 -2.72 -6.44 -0.13
N THR A 44 -2.38 -7.23 0.89
CA THR A 44 -1.28 -6.89 1.78
C THR A 44 0.05 -7.13 1.06
N PHE A 45 1.13 -6.53 1.56
CA PHE A 45 2.46 -6.81 1.02
C PHE A 45 2.80 -8.31 1.08
N SER A 46 2.37 -8.99 2.13
CA SER A 46 2.58 -10.42 2.34
C SER A 46 1.78 -11.30 1.37
N ASP A 47 0.68 -10.81 0.80
CA ASP A 47 -0.07 -11.53 -0.24
C ASP A 47 0.66 -11.51 -1.59
N LEU A 48 1.51 -10.50 -1.81
CA LEU A 48 2.22 -10.27 -3.06
C LEU A 48 3.64 -10.85 -3.04
N ILE A 49 4.25 -10.94 -1.86
CA ILE A 49 5.66 -11.31 -1.72
C ILE A 49 5.83 -12.40 -0.65
N ASN A 50 6.68 -13.38 -0.95
CA ASN A 50 7.11 -14.38 0.03
C ASN A 50 8.07 -13.75 1.05
N THR A 51 7.52 -13.27 2.16
CA THR A 51 8.27 -12.60 3.24
C THR A 51 9.38 -13.48 3.82
N LYS A 52 9.21 -14.81 3.88
CA LYS A 52 10.25 -15.74 4.33
C LYS A 52 11.47 -15.71 3.40
N MET A 53 11.26 -15.71 2.09
CA MET A 53 12.37 -15.60 1.13
C MET A 53 13.07 -14.25 1.24
N VAL A 54 12.32 -13.17 1.48
CA VAL A 54 12.91 -11.84 1.68
C VAL A 54 13.73 -11.80 2.97
N GLN A 55 13.23 -12.38 4.06
CA GLN A 55 13.96 -12.51 5.32
C GLN A 55 15.30 -13.24 5.11
N GLU A 56 15.29 -14.40 4.44
CA GLU A 56 16.51 -15.17 4.15
C GLU A 56 17.51 -14.37 3.31
N LEU A 57 17.02 -13.61 2.32
CA LEU A 57 17.86 -12.73 1.51
C LEU A 57 18.47 -11.60 2.33
N MET A 58 17.68 -10.94 3.19
CA MET A 58 18.16 -9.86 4.04
C MET A 58 19.16 -10.37 5.07
N ASP A 59 18.97 -11.57 5.62
CA ASP A 59 19.92 -12.21 6.54
C ASP A 59 21.29 -12.46 5.89
N GLN A 60 21.31 -12.88 4.61
CA GLN A 60 22.54 -12.97 3.82
C GLN A 60 23.17 -11.60 3.59
N PHE A 61 22.36 -10.58 3.24
CA PHE A 61 22.84 -9.22 3.06
C PHE A 61 23.47 -8.66 4.34
N TYR A 62 22.86 -8.90 5.49
CA TYR A 62 23.40 -8.54 6.80
C TYR A 62 24.70 -9.27 7.11
N THR A 63 24.79 -10.56 6.81
CA THR A 63 26.02 -11.33 6.98
C THR A 63 27.19 -10.73 6.20
N LEU A 64 26.91 -10.15 5.03
CA LEU A 64 27.92 -9.51 4.17
C LEU A 64 28.26 -8.08 4.59
N THR A 65 27.29 -7.30 5.07
CA THR A 65 27.44 -5.84 5.24
C THR A 65 27.46 -5.37 6.69
N GLY A 66 26.89 -6.16 7.60
CA GLY A 66 26.66 -5.78 8.99
C GLY A 66 25.54 -4.76 9.21
N TYR A 67 24.80 -4.36 8.16
CA TYR A 67 23.71 -3.38 8.29
C TYR A 67 22.38 -4.04 8.66
N PRO A 68 21.80 -3.75 9.84
CA PRO A 68 20.51 -4.31 10.24
C PRO A 68 19.39 -3.72 9.36
N ILE A 69 18.39 -4.55 9.02
CA ILE A 69 17.30 -4.19 8.10
C ILE A 69 15.96 -4.51 8.74
N GLY A 70 15.00 -3.62 8.57
CA GLY A 70 13.60 -3.81 8.91
C GLY A 70 12.70 -3.55 7.71
N ILE A 71 11.76 -4.45 7.44
CA ILE A 71 10.63 -4.19 6.53
C ILE A 71 9.37 -4.22 7.38
N ILE A 72 8.66 -3.10 7.42
CA ILE A 72 7.47 -2.88 8.24
C ILE A 72 6.36 -2.39 7.31
N ASP A 73 5.16 -2.95 7.43
CA ASP A 73 4.01 -2.53 6.62
C ASP A 73 3.32 -1.27 7.16
N VAL A 74 2.30 -0.80 6.44
CA VAL A 74 1.53 0.40 6.78
C VAL A 74 0.70 0.26 8.07
N GLU A 75 0.50 -0.97 8.54
CA GLU A 75 -0.17 -1.28 9.80
C GLU A 75 0.83 -1.49 10.95
N HIS A 76 2.12 -1.25 10.70
CA HIS A 76 3.23 -1.43 11.64
C HIS A 76 3.56 -2.90 11.97
N ASN A 77 3.11 -3.85 11.14
CA ASN A 77 3.53 -5.23 11.26
C ASN A 77 4.96 -5.38 10.75
N ILE A 78 5.79 -6.08 11.52
CA ILE A 78 7.16 -6.39 11.15
C ILE A 78 7.15 -7.59 10.22
N LEU A 79 7.51 -7.37 8.96
CA LEU A 79 7.58 -8.41 7.93
C LEU A 79 8.98 -9.02 7.82
N VAL A 80 10.01 -8.21 8.04
CA VAL A 80 11.42 -8.63 8.10
C VAL A 80 12.11 -7.90 9.23
N ALA A 81 12.88 -8.63 10.03
CA ALA A 81 13.73 -8.08 11.08
C ALA A 81 15.08 -8.82 11.08
N THR A 82 16.04 -8.28 10.34
CA THR A 82 17.38 -8.85 10.20
C THR A 82 18.39 -8.04 11.01
N GLY A 83 19.21 -8.72 11.81
CA GLY A 83 20.31 -8.09 12.55
C GLY A 83 19.86 -7.20 13.72
N TRP A 84 18.56 -7.22 14.06
CA TRP A 84 18.03 -6.50 15.20
C TRP A 84 18.57 -7.11 16.49
N GLN A 85 18.85 -6.26 17.47
CA GLN A 85 19.43 -6.69 18.74
C GLN A 85 18.31 -7.12 19.72
N PRO A 86 18.59 -8.05 20.66
CA PRO A 86 17.61 -8.50 21.65
C PRO A 86 16.97 -7.35 22.44
N ILE A 87 17.71 -6.27 22.70
CA ILE A 87 17.14 -5.09 23.37
C ILE A 87 16.02 -4.44 22.53
N CYS A 88 16.13 -4.45 21.21
CA CYS A 88 15.12 -3.89 20.31
C CYS A 88 13.89 -4.80 20.22
N THR A 89 14.09 -6.10 20.03
CA THR A 89 13.00 -7.08 19.80
C THR A 89 12.33 -7.53 21.07
N ASP A 90 13.10 -7.78 22.13
CA ASP A 90 12.64 -8.49 23.33
C ASP A 90 12.30 -7.53 24.47
N PHE A 91 12.75 -6.27 24.37
CA PHE A 91 12.44 -5.23 25.35
C PHE A 91 11.67 -4.08 24.71
N TYR A 92 12.30 -3.30 23.83
CA TYR A 92 11.70 -2.05 23.33
C TYR A 92 10.34 -2.28 22.67
N ARG A 93 10.18 -3.30 21.83
CA ARG A 93 8.91 -3.59 21.15
C ARG A 93 7.93 -4.48 21.92
N ILE A 94 8.32 -5.03 23.07
CA ILE A 94 7.45 -5.87 23.92
C ILE A 94 6.90 -5.09 25.12
N ASN A 95 7.73 -4.28 25.78
CA ASN A 95 7.29 -3.48 26.91
C ASN A 95 6.40 -2.33 26.42
N GLN A 96 5.23 -2.18 27.03
CA GLN A 96 4.19 -1.25 26.59
C GLN A 96 4.67 0.20 26.50
N GLU A 97 5.43 0.68 27.48
CA GLU A 97 5.90 2.08 27.55
C GLU A 97 6.96 2.33 26.47
N SER A 98 7.92 1.42 26.35
CA SER A 98 9.00 1.56 25.38
C SER A 98 8.53 1.30 23.94
N CYS A 99 7.49 0.49 23.75
CA CYS A 99 6.93 0.16 22.44
C CYS A 99 6.22 1.37 21.84
N GLN A 100 5.64 2.24 22.67
CA GLN A 100 5.09 3.52 22.22
C GLN A 100 6.16 4.38 21.54
N LEU A 101 7.40 4.40 22.06
CA LEU A 101 8.51 5.14 21.44
C LEU A 101 8.89 4.56 20.06
N CYS A 102 8.83 3.22 19.92
CA CYS A 102 9.04 2.57 18.62
C CYS A 102 7.92 2.93 17.63
N HIS A 103 6.67 2.94 18.10
CA HIS A 103 5.53 3.31 17.26
C HIS A 103 5.59 4.79 16.84
N GLU A 104 5.94 5.70 17.74
CA GLU A 104 6.16 7.11 17.43
C GLU A 104 7.25 7.31 16.36
N SER A 105 8.33 6.52 16.43
CA SER A 105 9.38 6.48 15.41
C SER A 105 8.81 6.04 14.07
N ASP A 106 8.10 4.91 14.03
CA ASP A 106 7.55 4.36 12.80
C ASP A 106 6.53 5.34 12.17
N LEU A 107 5.67 5.99 12.98
CA LEU A 107 4.75 7.05 12.55
C LEU A 107 5.47 8.28 12.00
N PHE A 108 6.54 8.72 12.69
CA PHE A 108 7.34 9.83 12.21
C PHE A 108 7.82 9.51 10.80
N ILE A 109 8.40 8.34 10.59
CA ILE A 109 8.92 7.99 9.27
C ILE A 109 7.79 7.92 8.24
N GLN A 110 6.68 7.24 8.56
CA GLN A 110 5.51 7.14 7.68
C GLN A 110 5.04 8.51 7.17
N ASN A 111 4.96 9.50 8.07
CA ASN A 111 4.52 10.85 7.74
C ASN A 111 5.51 11.62 6.85
N HIS A 112 6.79 11.24 6.83
CA HIS A 112 7.84 11.93 6.08
C HIS A 112 8.28 11.15 4.82
N LEU A 113 7.71 9.97 4.53
CA LEU A 113 8.07 9.16 3.34
C LEU A 113 7.90 9.90 2.01
N GLN A 114 7.05 10.92 1.95
CA GLN A 114 6.79 11.70 0.73
C GLN A 114 7.70 12.93 0.60
N GLU A 115 8.51 13.25 1.62
CA GLU A 115 9.33 14.45 1.64
C GLU A 115 10.68 14.28 0.91
N GLY A 116 11.06 13.05 0.59
CA GLY A 116 12.32 12.75 -0.08
C GLY A 116 12.46 11.28 -0.46
N ARG A 117 13.66 10.92 -0.95
CA ARG A 117 13.97 9.52 -1.30
C ARG A 117 14.20 8.63 -0.07
N PHE A 118 14.57 9.24 1.04
CA PHE A 118 14.84 8.56 2.29
C PHE A 118 14.47 9.49 3.46
N VAL A 119 14.06 8.88 4.56
CA VAL A 119 13.85 9.57 5.83
C VAL A 119 14.94 9.11 6.78
N GLU A 120 15.71 10.06 7.32
CA GLU A 120 16.63 9.78 8.42
C GLU A 120 15.91 10.04 9.74
N TYR A 121 15.90 9.04 10.61
CA TYR A 121 15.38 9.17 11.95
C TYR A 121 16.41 8.69 12.97
N LYS A 122 16.56 9.46 14.05
CA LYS A 122 17.37 9.09 15.20
C LYS A 122 16.45 8.57 16.30
N CYS A 123 16.62 7.31 16.66
CA CYS A 123 15.85 6.67 17.73
C CYS A 123 16.01 7.45 19.05
N LYS A 124 14.88 7.73 19.71
CA LYS A 124 14.81 8.53 20.95
C LYS A 124 15.08 7.73 22.24
N THR A 125 15.62 6.52 22.14
CA THR A 125 15.86 5.67 23.31
C THR A 125 17.03 6.18 24.15
N ASP A 126 16.86 6.20 25.48
CA ASP A 126 17.81 6.77 26.46
C ASP A 126 19.19 6.08 26.51
N TYR A 127 19.33 4.90 25.89
CA TYR A 127 20.59 4.18 25.79
C TYR A 127 21.18 4.38 24.40
N GLY A 128 22.13 5.30 24.27
CA GLY A 128 22.84 5.66 23.04
C GLY A 128 23.79 4.59 22.48
N ILE A 129 23.46 3.31 22.56
CA ILE A 129 24.33 2.20 22.12
C ILE A 129 23.58 1.29 21.14
N LEU A 130 23.32 1.83 19.95
CA LEU A 130 23.77 1.29 18.66
C LEU A 130 22.98 2.02 17.57
N HIS A 131 23.56 3.12 17.09
CA HIS A 131 23.01 3.89 15.98
C HIS A 131 23.23 3.11 14.68
N SER A 132 22.17 2.58 14.09
CA SER A 132 22.09 2.50 12.63
C SER A 132 21.11 3.57 12.20
N PRO A 133 21.44 4.46 11.25
CA PRO A 133 20.40 5.20 10.56
C PRO A 133 19.44 4.16 10.00
N LEU A 134 18.18 4.21 10.42
CA LEU A 134 17.13 3.45 9.76
C LEU A 134 16.90 4.16 8.43
N LEU A 135 17.68 3.79 7.40
CA LEU A 135 17.48 4.27 6.05
C LEU A 135 16.28 3.54 5.47
N LEU A 136 15.10 4.14 5.56
CA LEU A 136 13.92 3.67 4.84
C LEU A 136 13.93 4.30 3.45
N MET A 137 14.14 3.47 2.43
CA MET A 137 13.96 3.87 1.04
C MET A 137 12.46 3.93 0.74
N ALA A 138 11.94 5.14 0.56
CA ALA A 138 10.59 5.35 0.07
C ALA A 138 10.58 5.33 -1.46
N ASN A 139 9.53 4.73 -2.02
CA ASN A 139 9.30 4.56 -3.44
C ASN A 139 9.62 5.82 -4.27
N THR A 140 10.64 5.71 -5.13
CA THR A 140 10.63 6.37 -6.43
C THR A 140 11.05 5.32 -7.45
N TRP A 141 10.05 4.67 -8.05
CA TRP A 141 10.26 4.05 -9.35
C TRP A 141 10.62 5.20 -10.31
N PRO A 142 11.77 5.16 -11.01
CA PRO A 142 12.08 6.22 -11.97
C PRO A 142 11.01 6.23 -13.07
N PRO A 143 10.56 7.39 -13.57
CA PRO A 143 9.59 7.47 -14.67
C PRO A 143 10.16 7.05 -16.04
N TYR A 144 11.24 6.26 -16.07
CA TYR A 144 11.94 5.88 -17.29
C TYR A 144 12.39 4.42 -17.23
N PHE A 145 11.44 3.48 -17.20
CA PHE A 145 11.52 2.17 -17.84
C PHE A 145 10.12 1.74 -18.29
#